data_AF-A0A1J3IDW3-F1
#
_entry.id   AF-A0A1J3IDW3-F1
#
_cell.length_a   1.000
_cell.length_b   1.000
_cell.length_c   1.000
_cell.angle_alpha   90.00
_cell.angle_beta   90.00
_cell.angle_gamma   90.00
#
_symmetry.space_group_name_H-M   'P 1'
#
loop_
_entity.id
_entity.type
_entity.pdbx_description
1 polymer ?
#
loop_
_entity_poly.entity_id
_entity_poly.type
_entity_poly.pdbx_seq_one_letter_code
_entity_poly.pdbx_strand_id
1 'polypeptide(L)'
;GEDEDYGDEEAGEREAQKEKEEEEKKKKPDAYEGFVLFQEFLKFEGSSREFQDSELDSYLKEPVLEWNKDFKALEWWREESQKYPILSRVARDILSIPISRPTSYDAYVSDRREPPEIVLSM
;
A
#
# COMPACT_ATOMS: atom_id res chain seq x y z
N GLY A 1 -23.30 -69.77 -19.60
CA GLY A 1 -22.36 -70.07 -18.51
C GLY A 1 -20.99 -70.16 -19.13
N GLU A 2 -19.98 -69.78 -18.36
CA GLU A 2 -18.55 -69.82 -18.71
C GLU A 2 -18.12 -68.88 -19.87
N ASP A 3 -16.91 -68.31 -19.97
CA ASP A 3 -15.84 -67.89 -19.03
C ASP A 3 -14.87 -66.99 -19.86
N GLU A 4 -13.84 -66.26 -19.37
CA GLU A 4 -13.15 -66.11 -18.07
C GLU A 4 -13.06 -64.61 -17.65
N ASP A 5 -12.36 -64.30 -16.54
CA ASP A 5 -11.76 -62.99 -16.19
C ASP A 5 -10.23 -63.10 -16.36
N TYR A 6 -9.56 -62.14 -17.03
CA TYR A 6 -8.11 -61.95 -16.92
C TYR A 6 -7.66 -60.53 -17.33
N GLY A 7 -7.45 -59.67 -16.33
CA GLY A 7 -6.27 -58.79 -16.20
C GLY A 7 -6.13 -57.51 -17.04
N ASP A 8 -6.15 -56.36 -16.37
CA ASP A 8 -5.38 -55.15 -16.74
C ASP A 8 -5.07 -54.25 -15.52
N GLU A 9 -4.38 -54.80 -14.51
CA GLU A 9 -3.91 -53.99 -13.36
C GLU A 9 -2.56 -53.28 -13.64
N GLU A 10 -1.88 -53.57 -14.76
CA GLU A 10 -0.54 -53.06 -15.05
C GLU A 10 -0.51 -51.75 -15.86
N ALA A 11 -1.65 -51.27 -16.35
CA ALA A 11 -1.77 -49.96 -17.00
C ALA A 11 -1.72 -48.80 -15.99
N GLY A 12 -2.38 -48.94 -14.83
CA GLY A 12 -2.56 -47.86 -13.85
C GLY A 12 -1.28 -47.35 -13.20
N GLU A 13 -0.29 -48.22 -12.97
CA GLU A 13 0.96 -47.81 -12.31
C GLU A 13 1.85 -46.93 -13.19
N ARG A 14 1.81 -47.11 -14.52
CA ARG A 14 2.64 -46.35 -15.46
C ARG A 14 2.11 -44.93 -15.68
N GLU A 15 0.80 -44.73 -15.62
CA GLU A 15 0.20 -43.39 -15.71
C GLU A 15 0.33 -42.63 -14.39
N ALA A 16 0.13 -43.30 -13.23
CA ALA A 16 0.32 -42.69 -11.92
C ALA A 16 1.76 -42.22 -11.64
N GLN A 17 2.77 -42.86 -12.25
CA GLN A 17 4.16 -42.40 -12.19
C GLN A 17 4.39 -41.15 -13.06
N LYS A 18 3.71 -41.06 -14.20
CA LYS A 18 3.84 -39.94 -15.15
C LYS A 18 3.16 -38.67 -14.64
N GLU A 19 1.99 -38.78 -14.02
CA GLU A 19 1.32 -37.61 -13.41
C GLU A 19 2.12 -37.05 -12.22
N LYS A 20 2.69 -37.91 -11.37
CA LYS A 20 3.56 -37.46 -10.26
C LYS A 20 4.83 -36.76 -10.75
N GLU A 21 5.43 -37.24 -11.84
CA GLU A 21 6.64 -36.62 -12.42
C GLU A 21 6.35 -35.33 -13.22
N GLU A 22 5.07 -35.03 -13.50
CA GLU A 22 4.64 -33.77 -14.11
C GLU A 22 4.17 -32.75 -13.06
N GLU A 23 3.51 -33.18 -11.97
CA GLU A 23 3.16 -32.30 -10.84
C GLU A 23 4.40 -31.78 -10.09
N GLU A 24 5.49 -32.55 -10.04
CA GLU A 24 6.77 -32.09 -9.47
C GLU A 24 7.53 -31.09 -10.39
N LYS A 25 7.11 -30.92 -11.65
CA LYS A 25 7.79 -30.01 -12.60
C LYS A 25 7.36 -28.54 -12.41
N LYS A 26 8.05 -27.92 -11.45
CA LYS A 26 8.30 -26.47 -11.30
C LYS A 26 7.23 -25.65 -10.58
N LYS A 27 7.00 -25.96 -9.30
CA LYS A 27 7.09 -24.86 -8.32
C LYS A 27 8.54 -24.37 -8.32
N LYS A 28 8.80 -23.32 -9.12
CA LYS A 28 9.94 -22.43 -8.88
C LYS A 28 9.85 -22.01 -7.40
N PRO A 29 10.96 -21.87 -6.65
CA PRO A 29 10.90 -21.20 -5.36
C PRO A 29 10.22 -19.86 -5.62
N ASP A 30 9.08 -19.62 -4.97
CA ASP A 30 8.37 -18.36 -5.18
C ASP A 30 9.32 -17.28 -4.69
N ALA A 31 9.75 -16.40 -5.59
CA ALA A 31 10.74 -15.36 -5.28
C ALA A 31 10.23 -14.41 -4.18
N TYR A 32 8.94 -14.51 -3.85
CA TYR A 32 8.23 -13.79 -2.81
C TYR A 32 7.99 -14.60 -1.52
N GLU A 33 8.48 -15.84 -1.33
CA GLU A 33 8.38 -16.54 -0.03
C GLU A 33 9.02 -15.72 1.11
N GLY A 34 10.15 -15.05 0.84
CA GLY A 34 10.79 -14.13 1.78
C GLY A 34 9.99 -12.84 2.03
N PHE A 35 8.99 -12.55 1.19
CA PHE A 35 8.05 -11.43 1.32
C PHE A 35 6.67 -11.96 1.71
N VAL A 36 6.59 -12.61 2.88
CA VAL A 36 5.33 -13.07 3.51
C VAL A 36 4.24 -11.98 3.48
N LEU A 37 4.64 -10.72 3.70
CA LEU A 37 3.77 -9.53 3.68
C LEU A 37 3.17 -9.24 2.28
N PHE A 38 3.88 -9.60 1.20
CA PHE A 38 3.40 -9.50 -0.18
C PHE A 38 2.51 -10.68 -0.57
N GLN A 39 2.83 -11.90 -0.13
CA GLN A 39 1.92 -13.05 -0.29
C GLN A 39 0.59 -12.84 0.47
N GLU A 40 0.64 -12.27 1.68
CA GLU A 40 -0.56 -11.89 2.45
C GLU A 40 -1.37 -10.81 1.71
N PHE A 41 -0.71 -9.79 1.16
CA PHE A 41 -1.34 -8.77 0.32
C PHE A 41 -2.04 -9.37 -0.90
N LEU A 42 -1.37 -10.22 -1.69
CA LEU A 42 -1.97 -10.87 -2.86
C LEU A 42 -3.18 -11.75 -2.50
N LYS A 43 -3.13 -12.43 -1.35
CA LYS A 43 -4.25 -13.23 -0.83
C LYS A 43 -5.42 -12.36 -0.35
N PHE A 44 -5.12 -11.19 0.20
CA PHE A 44 -6.09 -10.18 0.62
C PHE A 44 -6.77 -9.52 -0.60
N GLU A 45 -6.01 -9.21 -1.65
CA GLU A 45 -6.46 -8.57 -2.89
C GLU A 45 -7.25 -9.55 -3.79
N GLY A 46 -6.82 -10.82 -3.86
CA GLY A 46 -7.53 -11.89 -4.56
C GLY A 46 -8.78 -12.42 -3.83
N SER A 47 -9.03 -11.98 -2.59
CA SER A 47 -10.31 -12.25 -1.93
C SER A 47 -11.39 -11.39 -2.59
N SER A 48 -12.47 -12.03 -3.08
CA SER A 48 -13.59 -11.32 -3.71
C SER A 48 -14.34 -10.48 -2.68
N ARG A 49 -13.84 -9.28 -2.44
CA ARG A 49 -14.57 -8.20 -1.79
C ARG A 49 -15.62 -7.74 -2.77
N GLU A 50 -16.87 -7.67 -2.31
CA GLU A 50 -17.81 -6.76 -2.95
C GLU A 50 -17.16 -5.37 -2.88
N PHE A 51 -16.84 -4.80 -4.05
CA PHE A 51 -16.26 -3.46 -4.16
C PHE A 51 -17.33 -2.44 -3.76
N GLN A 52 -17.56 -2.29 -2.46
CA GLN A 52 -18.15 -1.08 -1.93
C GLN A 52 -17.20 0.06 -2.24
N ASP A 53 -17.74 1.16 -2.76
CA ASP A 53 -16.98 2.34 -3.11
C ASP A 53 -16.06 2.73 -1.96
N SER A 54 -14.75 2.77 -2.20
CA SER A 54 -13.80 3.18 -1.16
C SER A 54 -14.00 4.68 -0.82
N GLU A 55 -13.38 5.14 0.26
CA GLU A 55 -13.30 6.58 0.55
C GLU A 55 -12.74 7.37 -0.64
N LEU A 56 -11.77 6.80 -1.36
CA LEU A 56 -11.17 7.40 -2.54
C LEU A 56 -12.16 7.42 -3.72
N ASP A 57 -12.85 6.32 -4.01
CA ASP A 57 -13.85 6.27 -5.08
C ASP A 57 -15.00 7.24 -4.80
N SER A 58 -15.41 7.34 -3.54
CA SER A 58 -16.43 8.28 -3.07
C SER A 58 -15.98 9.73 -3.22
N TYR A 59 -14.73 10.06 -2.87
CA TYR A 59 -14.15 11.39 -3.07
C TYR A 59 -14.03 11.76 -4.56
N LEU A 60 -13.61 10.82 -5.41
CA LEU A 60 -13.43 11.04 -6.85
C LEU A 60 -14.75 11.20 -7.62
N LYS A 61 -15.88 10.77 -7.04
CA LYS A 61 -17.24 10.99 -7.58
C LYS A 61 -17.84 12.34 -7.20
N GLU A 62 -17.22 13.09 -6.29
CA GLU A 62 -17.75 14.38 -5.84
C GLU A 62 -17.57 15.48 -6.89
N PRO A 63 -18.47 16.49 -6.93
CA PRO A 63 -18.28 17.64 -7.78
C PRO A 63 -17.01 18.41 -7.39
N VAL A 64 -16.25 18.85 -8.39
CA VAL A 64 -15.04 19.65 -8.17
C VAL A 64 -15.44 20.99 -7.53
N LEU A 65 -14.82 21.32 -6.39
CA LEU A 65 -14.99 22.59 -5.70
C LEU A 65 -14.62 23.78 -6.61
N GLU A 66 -15.39 24.86 -6.54
CA GLU A 66 -15.04 26.10 -7.25
C GLU A 66 -13.70 26.66 -6.77
N TRP A 67 -12.93 27.24 -7.71
CA TRP A 67 -11.60 27.74 -7.41
C TRP A 67 -11.64 28.94 -6.46
N ASN A 68 -10.99 28.80 -5.31
CA ASN A 68 -10.87 29.83 -4.29
C ASN A 68 -9.39 29.99 -3.89
N LYS A 69 -8.89 31.24 -3.90
CA LYS A 69 -7.51 31.58 -3.54
C LYS A 69 -7.21 31.39 -2.06
N ASP A 70 -8.21 31.56 -1.21
CA ASP A 70 -8.11 31.44 0.24
C ASP A 70 -8.46 30.03 0.73
N PHE A 71 -8.56 29.05 -0.19
CA PHE A 71 -8.84 27.66 0.14
C PHE A 71 -7.66 27.01 0.87
N LYS A 72 -7.89 26.65 2.13
CA LYS A 72 -6.91 25.98 2.97
C LYS A 72 -7.14 24.46 2.96
N ALA A 73 -6.47 23.76 2.05
CA ALA A 73 -6.64 22.33 1.85
C ALA A 73 -6.51 21.49 3.14
N LEU A 74 -5.57 21.80 4.04
CA LEU A 74 -5.39 21.07 5.30
C LEU A 74 -6.52 21.33 6.33
N GLU A 75 -7.16 22.50 6.31
CA GLU A 75 -8.33 22.76 7.15
C GLU A 75 -9.55 22.02 6.59
N TRP A 76 -9.73 22.01 5.26
CA TRP A 76 -10.80 21.25 4.59
C TRP A 76 -10.69 19.73 4.85
N TRP A 77 -9.51 19.12 4.65
CA TRP A 77 -9.30 17.69 4.95
C TRP A 77 -9.49 17.35 6.44
N ARG A 78 -9.32 18.32 7.35
CA ARG A 78 -9.62 18.14 8.78
C ARG A 78 -11.13 18.14 9.02
N GLU A 79 -11.89 18.98 8.35
CA GLU A 79 -13.36 19.04 8.45
C GLU A 79 -14.00 17.77 7.85
N GLU A 80 -13.54 17.35 6.66
CA GLU A 80 -14.06 16.16 5.96
C GLU A 80 -13.58 14.82 6.57
N SER A 81 -12.77 14.87 7.64
CA SER A 81 -12.19 13.67 8.28
C SER A 81 -13.21 12.70 8.90
N GLN A 82 -14.45 13.12 9.13
CA GLN A 82 -15.52 12.22 9.55
C GLN A 82 -16.08 11.36 8.39
N LYS A 83 -16.00 11.88 7.16
CA LYS A 83 -16.48 11.22 5.94
C LYS A 83 -15.38 10.40 5.27
N TYR A 84 -14.14 10.90 5.31
CA TYR A 84 -12.97 10.24 4.74
C TYR A 84 -11.81 10.07 5.76
N PRO A 85 -11.99 9.26 6.83
CA PRO A 85 -10.99 9.16 7.91
C PRO A 85 -9.62 8.62 7.46
N ILE A 86 -9.56 7.74 6.47
CA ILE A 86 -8.30 7.23 5.92
C ILE A 86 -7.72 8.25 4.94
N LEU A 87 -8.53 8.78 4.01
CA LEU A 87 -8.05 9.69 2.97
C LEU A 87 -7.58 11.03 3.57
N SER A 88 -8.27 11.59 4.56
CA SER A 88 -7.84 12.79 5.28
C SER A 88 -6.49 12.62 5.98
N ARG A 89 -6.19 11.42 6.48
CA ARG A 89 -4.88 11.12 7.08
C ARG A 89 -3.78 11.12 6.02
N VAL A 90 -4.01 10.45 4.89
CA VAL A 90 -3.07 10.43 3.75
C VAL A 90 -2.87 11.84 3.19
N ALA A 91 -3.95 12.60 3.02
CA ALA A 91 -3.91 13.98 2.53
C ALA A 91 -3.10 14.89 3.47
N ARG A 92 -3.29 14.78 4.79
CA ARG A 92 -2.46 15.51 5.77
C ARG A 92 -0.98 15.13 5.66
N ASP A 93 -0.68 13.84 5.59
CA ASP A 93 0.69 13.34 5.57
C ASP A 93 1.44 13.72 4.27
N ILE A 94 0.72 13.93 3.15
CA ILE A 94 1.29 14.43 1.88
C ILE A 94 1.32 15.97 1.81
N LEU A 95 0.21 16.65 2.09
CA LEU A 95 0.05 18.10 1.89
C LEU A 95 0.72 18.96 2.97
N SER A 96 1.13 18.37 4.10
CA SER A 96 1.92 19.07 5.12
C SER A 96 3.40 19.24 4.74
N ILE A 97 3.87 18.60 3.66
CA ILE A 97 5.26 18.70 3.21
C ILE A 97 5.46 20.07 2.52
N PRO A 98 6.35 20.95 3.05
CA PRO A 98 6.59 22.25 2.43
C PRO A 98 7.30 22.08 1.07
N ILE A 99 6.71 22.65 0.03
CA ILE A 99 7.18 22.52 -1.37
C ILE A 99 8.54 23.21 -1.56
N SER A 100 8.76 24.33 -0.88
CA SER A 100 10.07 24.98 -0.78
C SER A 100 10.70 24.68 0.58
N ARG A 101 12.01 24.40 0.59
CA ARG A 101 12.79 24.59 1.81
C ARG A 101 12.89 26.10 2.06
N PRO A 102 12.69 26.60 3.30
CA PRO A 102 13.06 27.97 3.61
C PRO A 102 14.54 28.14 3.29
N THR A 103 14.88 29.17 2.51
CA THR A 103 16.28 29.51 2.28
C THR A 103 16.88 30.00 3.60
N SER A 104 18.21 29.93 3.73
CA SER A 104 18.92 30.31 4.95
C SER A 104 18.50 31.69 5.50
N TYR A 105 18.18 32.63 4.61
CA TYR A 105 17.76 33.98 4.96
C TYR A 105 16.50 34.03 5.84
N ASP A 106 15.54 33.13 5.64
CA ASP A 106 14.27 33.07 6.39
C ASP A 106 14.31 32.02 7.53
N ALA A 107 15.24 31.05 7.43
CA ALA A 107 15.48 30.04 8.45
C ALA A 107 16.36 30.54 9.62
N TYR A 108 17.16 31.60 9.43
CA TYR A 108 18.00 32.19 10.45
C TYR A 108 17.46 33.53 10.92
N VAL A 109 17.34 33.69 12.24
CA VAL A 109 17.14 35.00 12.86
C VAL A 109 18.35 35.87 12.47
N SER A 110 18.11 36.89 11.64
CA SER A 110 19.15 37.84 11.22
C SER A 110 19.54 38.83 12.32
N ASP A 111 18.85 38.77 13.46
CA ASP A 111 19.11 39.62 14.61
C ASP A 111 20.43 39.26 15.29
N ARG A 112 21.14 40.29 15.76
CA ARG A 112 22.42 40.11 16.44
C ARG A 112 22.15 39.57 17.84
N ARG A 113 22.42 38.28 18.05
CA ARG A 113 22.53 37.74 19.41
C ARG A 113 23.64 38.48 20.13
N GLU A 114 23.27 39.30 21.12
CA GLU A 114 24.26 39.90 22.00
C GLU A 114 25.03 38.79 22.75
N PRO A 115 26.36 38.90 22.89
CA PRO A 115 27.13 37.95 23.67
C PRO A 115 26.59 37.91 25.10
N PRO A 116 26.38 36.72 25.71
CA PRO A 116 25.98 36.62 27.10
C PRO A 116 26.94 37.40 28.02
N GLU A 117 26.41 38.09 29.03
CA GLU A 117 27.17 38.92 30.00
C GLU A 117 28.46 38.28 30.55
N ILE A 118 28.45 36.94 30.75
CA ILE A 118 29.62 36.16 31.18
C ILE A 118 30.81 36.20 30.20
N VAL A 119 30.58 36.51 28.92
CA VAL A 119 31.60 36.66 27.88
C VAL A 119 32.15 38.09 27.83
N LEU A 120 31.40 39.07 28.33
CA LEU A 120 31.79 40.49 28.39
C LEU A 120 32.53 40.87 29.68
N SER A 121 32.67 39.91 30.62
CA SER A 121 33.21 40.11 31.97
C SER A 121 34.53 39.37 32.25
N MET A 122 35.23 38.92 31.20
CA MET A 122 36.61 38.38 31.24
C MET A 122 37.63 39.38 30.72
#